data_AF-A0A662AMN5-F1
#
_entry.id   AF-A0A662AMN5-F1
#
_cell.length_a   1.000
_cell.length_b   1.000
_cell.length_c   1.000
_cell.angle_alpha   90.00
_cell.angle_beta   90.00
_cell.angle_gamma   90.00
#
_symmetry.space_group_name_H-M   'P 1'
#
loop_
_entity.id
_entity.type
_entity.pdbx_description
1 polymer ?
#
loop_
_entity_poly.entity_id
_entity_poly.type
_entity_poly.pdbx_seq_one_letter_code
_entity_poly.pdbx_strand_id
1 'polypeptide(L)'
;MEVKRLIIHTKLLLNDIIDINKASFFEIRADNEEVTNLWREYGRLRNILIQSHPVLFNTLPEQFVPEPYMVTEERFHDIGTLVFKPEHFASLRLEVERILEALKSLSKKEKRNSANYTRKKMRA
;
A
#
# COMPACT_ATOMS: atom_id res chain seq x y z
N MET A 1 21.22 3.19 -2.03
CA MET A 1 20.49 2.58 -3.16
C MET A 1 19.12 2.04 -2.75
N GLU A 2 18.92 1.71 -1.48
CA GLU A 2 17.73 1.06 -0.92
C GLU A 2 16.46 1.94 -0.90
N VAL A 3 16.58 3.22 -0.52
CA VAL A 3 15.44 4.15 -0.42
C VAL A 3 14.73 4.38 -1.77
N LYS A 4 15.47 4.43 -2.89
CA LYS A 4 14.86 4.57 -4.23
C LYS A 4 13.98 3.37 -4.57
N ARG A 5 14.44 2.16 -4.23
CA ARG A 5 13.69 0.92 -4.46
C ARG A 5 12.43 0.90 -3.60
N LEU A 6 12.51 1.31 -2.34
CA LEU A 6 11.35 1.45 -1.46
C LEU A 6 10.31 2.44 -1.98
N ILE A 7 10.75 3.61 -2.48
CA ILE A 7 9.85 4.59 -3.09
C ILE A 7 9.09 3.99 -4.28
N ILE A 8 9.76 3.19 -5.12
CA ILE A 8 9.11 2.54 -6.27
C ILE A 8 8.05 1.53 -5.80
N HIS A 9 8.41 0.63 -4.88
CA HIS A 9 7.47 -0.39 -4.39
C HIS A 9 6.29 0.22 -3.63
N THR A 10 6.53 1.27 -2.85
CA THR A 10 5.47 1.99 -2.13
C THR A 10 4.52 2.72 -3.10
N LYS A 11 5.02 3.23 -4.24
CA LYS A 11 4.16 3.80 -5.29
C LYS A 11 3.31 2.75 -5.99
N LEU A 12 3.88 1.58 -6.26
CA LEU A 12 3.12 0.46 -6.84
C LEU A 12 2.00 0.06 -5.89
N LEU A 13 2.31 -0.14 -4.59
CA LEU A 13 1.31 -0.43 -3.57
C LEU A 13 0.19 0.63 -3.51
N LEU A 14 0.54 1.92 -3.62
CA LEU A 14 -0.44 3.01 -3.63
C LEU A 14 -1.35 2.95 -4.86
N ASN A 15 -0.83 2.59 -6.03
CA ASN A 15 -1.64 2.44 -7.25
C ASN A 15 -2.63 1.28 -7.09
N ASP A 16 -2.19 0.15 -6.56
CA ASP A 16 -3.07 -1.01 -6.33
C ASP A 16 -4.22 -0.63 -5.40
N ILE A 17 -3.94 0.11 -4.31
CA ILE A 17 -4.97 0.63 -3.40
C ILE A 17 -5.96 1.55 -4.12
N ILE A 18 -5.46 2.41 -5.02
CA ILE A 18 -6.32 3.31 -5.81
C ILE A 18 -7.20 2.51 -6.77
N ASP A 19 -6.67 1.47 -7.41
CA ASP A 19 -7.42 0.66 -8.37
C ASP A 19 -8.47 -0.22 -7.67
N ILE A 20 -8.16 -0.78 -6.50
CA ILE A 20 -9.15 -1.43 -5.63
C ILE A 20 -10.24 -0.44 -5.21
N ASN A 21 -9.85 0.78 -4.83
CA ASN A 21 -10.81 1.83 -4.48
C ASN A 21 -11.70 2.22 -5.67
N LYS A 22 -11.17 2.34 -6.88
CA LYS A 22 -11.98 2.56 -8.09
C LYS A 22 -12.95 1.41 -8.35
N ALA A 23 -12.49 0.16 -8.21
CA ALA A 23 -13.36 -1.00 -8.37
C ALA A 23 -14.55 -0.96 -7.38
N SER A 24 -14.32 -0.43 -6.17
CA SER A 24 -15.37 -0.22 -5.17
C SER A 24 -16.44 0.81 -5.59
N PHE A 25 -16.07 1.86 -6.34
CA PHE A 25 -17.03 2.83 -6.87
C PHE A 25 -17.99 2.23 -7.91
N PHE A 26 -17.60 1.13 -8.57
CA PHE A 26 -18.42 0.44 -9.56
C PHE A 26 -19.28 -0.68 -8.97
N GLU A 27 -19.40 -0.73 -7.64
CA GLU A 27 -20.16 -1.74 -6.91
C GLU A 27 -19.71 -3.18 -7.23
N ILE A 28 -18.44 -3.35 -7.59
CA ILE A 28 -17.88 -4.66 -7.94
C ILE A 28 -17.87 -5.54 -6.69
N ARG A 29 -18.46 -6.72 -6.84
CA ARG A 29 -18.61 -7.70 -5.76
C ARG A 29 -17.25 -8.23 -5.30
N ALA A 30 -17.18 -8.59 -4.02
CA ALA A 30 -15.96 -9.12 -3.42
C ALA A 30 -15.49 -10.47 -3.98
N ASP A 31 -16.36 -11.21 -4.67
CA ASP A 31 -16.07 -12.46 -5.37
C ASP A 31 -15.59 -12.25 -6.82
N ASN A 32 -15.50 -10.99 -7.28
CA ASN A 32 -14.97 -10.68 -8.60
C ASN A 32 -13.48 -11.07 -8.68
N GLU A 33 -13.12 -11.78 -9.75
CA GLU A 33 -11.78 -12.30 -9.97
C GLU A 33 -10.73 -11.18 -10.11
N GLU A 34 -11.07 -10.06 -10.75
CA GLU A 34 -10.18 -8.92 -10.92
C GLU A 34 -9.87 -8.27 -9.57
N VAL A 35 -10.89 -8.07 -8.73
CA VAL A 35 -10.72 -7.52 -7.36
C VAL A 35 -9.90 -8.46 -6.49
N THR A 36 -10.15 -9.77 -6.61
CA THR A 36 -9.37 -10.80 -5.91
C THR A 36 -7.90 -10.77 -6.33
N ASN A 37 -7.62 -10.59 -7.62
CA ASN A 37 -6.25 -10.48 -8.14
C ASN A 37 -5.55 -9.21 -7.66
N LEU A 38 -6.22 -8.06 -7.65
CA LEU A 38 -5.67 -6.81 -7.10
C LEU A 38 -5.28 -6.96 -5.62
N TRP A 39 -6.10 -7.66 -4.83
CA TRP A 39 -5.79 -7.95 -3.43
C TRP A 39 -4.59 -8.88 -3.25
N ARG A 40 -4.44 -9.90 -4.11
CA ARG A 40 -3.25 -10.76 -4.10
C ARG A 40 -1.98 -9.97 -4.44
N GLU A 41 -2.07 -9.06 -5.41
CA GLU A 41 -0.94 -8.20 -5.78
C GLU A 41 -0.55 -7.25 -4.65
N TYR A 42 -1.53 -6.60 -4.01
CA TYR A 42 -1.34 -5.82 -2.80
C TYR A 42 -0.64 -6.63 -1.70
N GLY A 43 -1.15 -7.81 -1.37
CA GLY A 43 -0.59 -8.68 -0.33
C GLY A 43 0.86 -9.08 -0.63
N ARG A 44 1.15 -9.41 -1.89
CA ARG A 44 2.52 -9.71 -2.34
C ARG A 44 3.46 -8.52 -2.18
N LEU A 45 3.06 -7.32 -2.64
CA LEU A 45 3.89 -6.12 -2.51
C LEU A 45 4.07 -5.69 -1.06
N ARG A 46 3.02 -5.75 -0.26
CA ARG A 46 3.07 -5.52 1.19
C ARG A 46 4.09 -6.45 1.85
N ASN A 47 4.05 -7.75 1.57
CA ASN A 47 4.96 -8.71 2.17
C ASN A 47 6.42 -8.45 1.80
N ILE A 48 6.69 -8.07 0.53
CA ILE A 48 8.04 -7.64 0.11
C ILE A 48 8.49 -6.41 0.90
N LEU A 49 7.61 -5.43 1.10
CA LEU A 49 7.91 -4.21 1.85
C LEU A 49 8.15 -4.48 3.34
N ILE A 50 7.34 -5.32 3.98
CA ILE A 50 7.52 -5.74 5.37
C ILE A 50 8.80 -6.52 5.57
N GLN A 51 9.11 -7.48 4.71
CA GLN A 51 10.36 -8.24 4.77
C GLN A 51 11.58 -7.33 4.62
N SER A 52 11.47 -6.30 3.78
CA SER A 52 12.53 -5.34 3.59
C SER A 52 12.68 -4.42 4.80
N HIS A 53 11.57 -3.85 5.31
CA HIS A 53 11.56 -2.79 6.33
C HIS A 53 10.36 -2.95 7.28
N PRO A 54 10.40 -3.89 8.23
CA PRO A 54 9.22 -4.28 9.02
C PRO A 54 8.67 -3.13 9.87
N VAL A 55 9.55 -2.29 10.43
CA VAL A 55 9.15 -1.14 11.27
C VAL A 55 8.29 -0.12 10.51
N LEU A 56 8.51 0.02 9.20
CA LEU A 56 7.80 1.00 8.38
C LEU A 56 6.46 0.49 7.85
N PHE A 57 6.32 -0.83 7.70
CA PHE A 57 5.22 -1.42 6.95
C PHE A 57 4.37 -2.42 7.74
N ASN A 58 4.72 -2.80 8.98
CA ASN A 58 3.92 -3.76 9.76
C ASN A 58 2.51 -3.25 10.09
N THR A 59 2.31 -1.93 10.05
CA THR A 59 1.04 -1.28 10.33
C THR A 59 0.05 -1.44 9.19
N LEU A 60 0.54 -1.80 7.99
CA LEU A 60 -0.31 -2.10 6.86
C LEU A 60 -1.11 -3.39 7.12
N PRO A 61 -2.44 -3.39 6.93
CA PRO A 61 -3.26 -4.58 7.09
C PRO A 61 -2.93 -5.66 6.04
N GLU A 62 -2.95 -6.93 6.43
CA GLU A 62 -2.66 -8.06 5.52
C GLU A 62 -3.80 -8.36 4.56
N GLN A 63 -5.03 -8.20 5.04
CA GLN A 63 -6.26 -8.36 4.29
C GLN A 63 -7.24 -7.29 4.78
N PHE A 64 -7.71 -6.43 3.88
CA PHE A 64 -8.88 -5.60 4.14
C PHE A 64 -10.10 -6.28 3.51
N VAL A 65 -10.35 -7.51 3.93
CA VAL A 65 -11.70 -8.06 3.86
C VAL A 65 -12.20 -7.82 5.28
N PRO A 66 -12.97 -6.74 5.54
CA PRO A 66 -13.29 -6.41 6.92
C PRO A 66 -14.00 -7.60 7.61
N GLU A 67 -13.98 -7.70 8.94
CA GLU A 67 -14.54 -8.86 9.66
C GLU A 67 -16.00 -9.25 9.30
N PRO A 68 -16.91 -8.30 8.99
CA PRO A 68 -18.24 -8.62 8.43
C PRO A 68 -18.23 -9.33 7.06
N TYR A 69 -17.06 -9.46 6.44
CA TYR A 69 -16.81 -9.85 5.05
C TYR A 69 -16.05 -11.19 4.96
N MET A 70 -15.71 -11.81 6.11
CA MET A 70 -15.32 -13.22 6.19
C MET A 70 -16.58 -14.08 6.13
N VAL A 71 -16.93 -14.51 4.92
CA VAL A 71 -18.16 -15.25 4.62
C VAL A 71 -18.09 -16.64 5.24
N THR A 72 -18.91 -16.92 6.26
CA THR A 72 -19.47 -18.27 6.42
C THR A 72 -20.61 -18.42 5.40
N GLU A 73 -20.79 -19.62 4.83
CA GLU A 73 -21.85 -19.93 3.83
C GLU A 73 -23.23 -19.40 4.25
N GLU A 74 -23.50 -19.38 5.56
CA GLU A 74 -24.77 -18.93 6.15
C GLU A 74 -25.02 -17.41 6.00
N ARG A 75 -23.99 -16.55 5.96
CA ARG A 75 -24.18 -15.08 5.89
C ARG A 75 -24.35 -14.52 4.48
N PHE A 76 -24.06 -15.33 3.45
CA PHE A 76 -24.16 -14.93 2.04
C PHE A 76 -25.62 -14.74 1.57
N HIS A 77 -26.56 -15.45 2.19
CA HIS A 77 -27.97 -15.43 1.79
C HIS A 77 -28.81 -14.33 2.47
N ASP A 78 -28.40 -13.84 3.64
CA ASP A 78 -29.17 -12.87 4.43
C ASP A 78 -28.81 -11.40 4.13
N ILE A 79 -27.61 -11.13 3.59
CA ILE A 79 -27.16 -9.77 3.28
C ILE A 79 -26.93 -9.67 1.78
N GLY A 80 -27.92 -9.11 1.08
CA GLY A 80 -27.86 -8.86 -0.35
C GLY A 80 -26.57 -8.12 -0.75
N THR A 81 -25.86 -8.71 -1.72
CA THR A 81 -24.84 -8.07 -2.58
C THR A 81 -23.79 -7.22 -1.87
N LEU A 82 -22.69 -7.90 -1.56
CA LEU A 82 -21.49 -7.41 -0.89
C LEU A 82 -20.69 -6.43 -1.79
N VAL A 83 -20.85 -5.13 -1.55
CA VAL A 83 -20.20 -4.05 -2.31
C VAL A 83 -19.10 -3.38 -1.47
N PHE A 84 -17.87 -3.35 -1.99
CA PHE A 84 -16.82 -2.51 -1.42
C PHE A 84 -17.21 -1.04 -1.54
N LYS A 85 -16.92 -0.24 -0.51
CA LYS A 85 -17.08 1.22 -0.56
C LYS A 85 -15.75 1.95 -0.49
N PRO A 86 -15.63 3.13 -1.13
CA PRO A 86 -14.39 3.90 -1.14
C PRO A 86 -13.82 4.23 0.23
N GLU A 87 -14.69 4.49 1.21
CA GLU A 87 -14.33 4.78 2.60
C GLU A 87 -13.53 3.65 3.28
N HIS A 88 -13.70 2.40 2.85
CA HIS A 88 -12.94 1.26 3.38
C HIS A 88 -11.44 1.39 3.09
N PHE A 89 -11.07 2.10 2.03
CA PHE A 89 -9.68 2.22 1.57
C PHE A 89 -9.03 3.54 1.98
N ALA A 90 -9.81 4.48 2.52
CA ALA A 90 -9.34 5.83 2.81
C ALA A 90 -8.18 5.85 3.82
N SER A 91 -8.31 5.10 4.92
CA SER A 91 -7.28 5.00 5.96
C SER A 91 -6.00 4.36 5.44
N LEU A 92 -6.12 3.26 4.69
CA LEU A 92 -4.99 2.55 4.08
C LEU A 92 -4.24 3.43 3.09
N ARG A 93 -4.97 4.14 2.22
CA ARG A 93 -4.39 5.08 1.26
C ARG A 93 -3.59 6.17 1.97
N LEU A 94 -4.18 6.81 2.98
CA LEU A 94 -3.53 7.89 3.74
C LEU A 94 -2.24 7.41 4.42
N GLU A 95 -2.23 6.20 4.94
CA GLU A 95 -1.06 5.61 5.57
C GLU A 95 0.08 5.38 4.58
N VAL A 96 -0.22 4.80 3.41
CA VAL A 96 0.78 4.59 2.35
C VAL A 96 1.31 5.92 1.80
N GLU A 97 0.45 6.93 1.65
CA GLU A 97 0.86 8.28 1.25
C GLU A 97 1.81 8.91 2.28
N ARG A 98 1.55 8.74 3.59
CA ARG A 98 2.44 9.22 4.66
C ARG A 98 3.80 8.54 4.62
N ILE A 99 3.84 7.21 4.46
CA ILE A 99 5.09 6.45 4.34
C ILE A 99 5.88 6.92 3.11
N LEU A 100 5.21 7.12 1.98
CA LEU A 100 5.84 7.59 0.76
C LEU A 100 6.47 8.98 0.92
N GLU A 101 5.82 9.89 1.64
CA GLU A 101 6.37 11.23 1.91
C GLU A 101 7.58 11.17 2.85
N ALA A 102 7.54 10.31 3.87
CA ALA A 102 8.69 10.06 4.74
C ALA A 102 9.90 9.54 3.94
N LEU A 103 9.69 8.57 3.04
CA LEU A 103 10.75 8.03 2.17
C LEU A 103 11.33 9.09 1.22
N LYS A 104 10.49 9.96 0.65
CA LYS A 104 10.97 11.09 -0.18
C LYS A 104 11.82 12.06 0.62
N SER A 105 11.42 12.37 1.86
CA SER A 105 12.19 13.24 2.76
C SER A 105 13.58 12.65 3.06
N LEU A 106 13.65 11.35 3.35
CA LEU A 106 14.91 10.63 3.54
C LEU A 106 15.80 10.68 2.29
N SER A 107 15.23 10.43 1.11
CA SER A 107 16.00 10.50 -0.16
C SER A 107 16.57 11.91 -0.44
N LYS A 108 15.84 12.97 -0.08
CA LYS A 108 16.33 14.36 -0.20
C LYS A 108 17.49 14.64 0.76
N LYS A 109 17.43 14.13 1.99
CA LYS A 109 18.51 14.26 2.99
C LYS A 109 19.78 13.52 2.54
N GLU A 110 19.66 12.30 2.03
CA GLU A 110 20.80 11.53 1.51
C GLU A 110 21.54 12.28 0.39
N LYS A 111 20.81 12.87 -0.55
CA LYS A 111 21.40 13.66 -1.65
C LYS A 111 22.16 14.90 -1.17
N ARG A 112 21.68 15.57 -0.13
CA ARG A 112 22.35 16.74 0.45
C ARG A 112 23.65 16.34 1.17
N ASN A 113 23.60 15.23 1.92
CA ASN A 113 24.77 14.75 2.67
C ASN A 113 25.88 14.25 1.74
N SER A 114 25.53 13.54 0.67
CA SER A 114 26.52 13.10 -0.33
C SER A 114 27.14 14.28 -1.09
N ALA A 115 26.34 15.29 -1.47
CA ALA A 115 26.86 16.50 -2.11
C ALA A 115 27.82 17.31 -1.20
N ASN A 116 27.52 17.38 0.09
CA ASN A 116 28.38 18.06 1.07
C ASN A 116 29.70 17.30 1.33
N TYR A 117 29.66 15.97 1.33
CA TYR A 117 30.87 15.14 1.46
C TYR A 117 31.81 15.31 0.26
N THR A 118 31.27 15.29 -0.97
CA THR A 118 32.07 15.51 -2.19
C THR A 118 32.68 16.91 -2.22
N ARG A 119 31.94 17.94 -1.79
CA ARG A 119 32.46 19.32 -1.69
C ARG A 119 33.58 19.48 -0.66
N LYS A 120 33.52 18.76 0.46
CA LYS A 120 34.61 18.78 1.46
C LYS A 120 35.86 18.07 0.96
N LYS A 121 35.72 16.95 0.25
CA LYS A 121 36.85 16.18 -0.31
C LYS A 121 37.58 16.90 -1.46
N MET A 122 36.91 17.83 -2.16
CA MET A 122 37.54 18.67 -3.19
C MET A 122 38.24 19.92 -2.62
N ARG A 123 38.08 20.21 -1.33
CA ARG A 123 38.70 21.36 -0.65
C ARG A 123 39.85 20.98 0.29
N ALA A 124 40.11 19.68 0.45
CA ALA A 124 41.24 19.11 1.18
C ALA A 124 42.25 18.58 0.17
#